data_AF-A0A961EKM4-F1
#
_entry.id   AF-A0A961EKM4-F1
#
_cell.length_a   1.000
_cell.length_b   1.000
_cell.length_c   1.000
_cell.angle_alpha   90.00
_cell.angle_beta   90.00
_cell.angle_gamma   90.00
#
_symmetry.space_group_name_H-M   'P 1'
#
loop_
_entity.id
_entity.type
_entity.pdbx_description
1 polymer ?
#
loop_
_entity_poly.entity_id
_entity_poly.type
_entity_poly.pdbx_seq_one_letter_code
_entity_poly.pdbx_strand_id
1 'polypeptide(L)'
;ADPILKTWMKAYPGTVSKTSEISGDLMSHLRYPEDLLKIQRLVLSRYHVTRADALFSGNDNWRVPNDPAQEDRSVFQPPYYLTLKMPGQEAPSFSLTTPFMPSGDRQVLSGFLAVDADAGSQAGTKADTYGTLRLLELPRDSNVKGPGQVQNDINSSNTSSPGFSTFPLSVYLNNNRQQGSRVTLGNLLTLPVG
;
A
#
# COMPACT_ATOMS: atom_id res chain seq x y z
N ALA A 1 -16.05 -3.81 20.30
CA ALA A 1 -16.89 -4.03 19.10
C ALA A 1 -17.07 -2.72 18.36
N ASP A 2 -16.76 -2.73 17.06
CA ASP A 2 -16.74 -1.59 16.13
C ASP A 2 -18.06 -0.79 16.15
N PRO A 3 -18.04 0.54 16.40
CA PRO A 3 -19.23 1.38 16.44
C PRO A 3 -20.02 1.46 15.12
N ILE A 4 -19.33 1.40 13.98
CA ILE A 4 -19.95 1.41 12.65
C ILE A 4 -20.71 0.09 12.46
N LEU A 5 -20.07 -1.04 12.75
CA LEU A 5 -20.71 -2.35 12.67
C LEU A 5 -21.93 -2.44 13.57
N LYS A 6 -21.84 -1.96 14.82
CA LYS A 6 -22.98 -1.92 15.75
C LYS A 6 -24.15 -1.11 15.18
N THR A 7 -23.86 0.03 14.56
CA THR A 7 -24.87 0.91 13.98
C THR A 7 -25.55 0.22 12.78
N TRP A 8 -24.78 -0.42 11.91
CA TRP A 8 -25.29 -1.20 10.79
C TRP A 8 -26.17 -2.36 11.24
N MET A 9 -25.73 -3.15 12.24
CA MET A 9 -26.52 -4.25 12.79
C MET A 9 -27.84 -3.78 13.42
N LYS A 10 -27.87 -2.56 13.99
CA LYS A 10 -29.09 -1.96 14.54
C LYS A 10 -30.03 -1.47 13.44
N ALA A 11 -29.50 -0.85 12.39
CA ALA A 11 -30.28 -0.31 11.28
C ALA A 11 -30.84 -1.41 10.36
N TYR A 12 -30.11 -2.53 10.20
CA TYR A 12 -30.48 -3.66 9.35
C TYR A 12 -30.40 -4.99 10.14
N PRO A 13 -31.39 -5.27 11.02
CA PRO A 13 -31.38 -6.49 11.82
C PRO A 13 -31.38 -7.75 10.95
N GLY A 14 -30.55 -8.72 11.31
CA GLY A 14 -30.48 -10.03 10.62
C GLY A 14 -29.65 -10.06 9.34
N THR A 15 -29.10 -8.92 8.87
CA THR A 15 -28.28 -8.87 7.65
C THR A 15 -26.80 -9.21 7.88
N VAL A 16 -26.33 -9.15 9.13
CA VAL A 16 -24.93 -9.42 9.50
C VAL A 16 -24.87 -10.60 10.46
N SER A 17 -24.22 -11.68 10.04
CA SER A 17 -23.92 -12.84 10.88
C SER A 17 -22.71 -12.59 11.79
N LYS A 18 -22.65 -13.30 12.92
CA LYS A 18 -21.51 -13.20 13.84
C LYS A 18 -20.27 -13.83 13.21
N THR A 19 -19.09 -13.32 13.55
CA THR A 19 -17.81 -13.94 13.13
C THR A 19 -17.73 -15.42 13.51
N SER A 20 -18.28 -15.81 14.66
CA SER A 20 -18.33 -17.22 15.11
C SER A 20 -19.05 -18.17 14.16
N GLU A 21 -19.87 -17.66 13.24
CA GLU A 21 -20.64 -18.45 12.27
C GLU A 21 -19.88 -18.63 10.94
N ILE A 22 -18.71 -18.00 10.79
CA ILE A 22 -17.90 -18.09 9.57
C ILE A 22 -17.15 -19.42 9.56
N SER A 23 -17.31 -20.21 8.49
CA SER A 23 -16.59 -21.47 8.32
C SER A 23 -15.07 -21.26 8.21
N GLY A 24 -14.28 -22.29 8.52
CA GLY A 24 -12.82 -22.22 8.35
C GLY A 24 -12.41 -21.94 6.90
N ASP A 25 -13.11 -22.54 5.94
CA ASP A 25 -12.88 -22.30 4.51
C ASP A 25 -13.11 -20.84 4.14
N LEU A 26 -14.20 -20.22 4.61
CA LEU A 26 -14.46 -18.81 4.35
C LEU A 26 -13.45 -17.91 5.07
N MET A 27 -13.09 -18.24 6.32
CA MET A 27 -12.03 -17.52 7.06
C MET A 27 -10.72 -17.47 6.28
N SER A 28 -10.31 -18.59 5.66
CA SER A 28 -9.07 -18.67 4.86
C SER A 28 -9.05 -17.76 3.62
N HIS A 29 -10.19 -17.19 3.23
CA HIS A 29 -10.33 -16.24 2.12
C HIS A 29 -10.58 -14.80 2.59
N LEU A 30 -10.79 -14.56 3.89
CA LEU A 30 -10.93 -13.21 4.41
C LEU A 30 -9.58 -12.51 4.42
N ARG A 31 -9.57 -11.26 3.96
CA ARG A 31 -8.39 -10.39 3.91
C ARG A 31 -8.62 -9.09 4.65
N TYR A 32 -7.53 -8.51 5.15
CA TYR A 32 -7.58 -7.20 5.80
C TYR A 32 -8.14 -6.14 4.85
N PRO A 33 -9.22 -5.42 5.18
CA PRO A 33 -9.90 -4.57 4.23
C PRO A 33 -9.04 -3.40 3.73
N GLU A 34 -8.98 -3.22 2.41
CA GLU A 34 -8.23 -2.11 1.82
C GLU A 34 -8.73 -0.75 2.26
N ASP A 35 -10.05 -0.58 2.33
CA ASP A 35 -10.66 0.71 2.70
C ASP A 35 -10.36 1.08 4.16
N LEU A 36 -10.26 0.08 5.04
CA LEU A 36 -9.81 0.31 6.41
C LEU A 36 -8.36 0.81 6.43
N LEU A 37 -7.47 0.17 5.66
CA LEU A 37 -6.08 0.63 5.57
C LEU A 37 -5.96 2.00 4.90
N LYS A 38 -6.78 2.32 3.90
CA LYS A 38 -6.82 3.65 3.27
C LYS A 38 -7.12 4.75 4.28
N ILE A 39 -8.02 4.51 5.23
CA ILE A 39 -8.29 5.46 6.32
C ILE A 39 -7.11 5.50 7.29
N GLN A 40 -6.64 4.34 7.75
CA GLN A 40 -5.55 4.24 8.72
C GLN A 40 -4.26 4.91 8.25
N ARG A 41 -3.89 4.74 6.97
CA ARG A 41 -2.69 5.38 6.40
C ARG A 41 -2.82 6.90 6.34
N LEU A 42 -4.02 7.44 6.12
CA LEU A 42 -4.24 8.89 6.19
C LEU A 42 -4.08 9.42 7.62
N VAL A 43 -4.55 8.67 8.61
CA VAL A 43 -4.32 9.00 10.03
C VAL A 43 -2.81 8.94 10.34
N LEU A 44 -2.14 7.83 10.01
CA LEU A 44 -0.70 7.65 10.25
C LEU A 44 0.17 8.69 9.55
N SER A 45 -0.27 9.24 8.41
CA SER A 45 0.45 10.31 7.72
C SER A 45 0.72 11.53 8.63
N ARG A 46 -0.13 11.77 9.63
CA ARG A 46 0.02 12.85 10.61
C ARG A 46 0.42 12.36 12.00
N TYR A 47 -0.04 11.18 12.40
CA TYR A 47 0.09 10.68 13.77
C TYR A 47 1.16 9.61 13.97
N HIS A 48 2.05 9.38 12.99
CA HIS A 48 3.23 8.53 13.20
C HIS A 48 4.24 9.17 14.18
N VAL A 49 4.23 10.50 14.31
CA VAL A 49 5.04 11.23 15.29
C VAL A 49 4.39 11.23 16.68
N THR A 50 5.21 11.06 17.72
CA THR A 50 4.77 11.06 19.12
C THR A 50 5.17 12.32 19.88
N ARG A 51 6.05 13.16 19.32
CA ARG A 51 6.50 14.41 19.95
C ARG A 51 5.54 15.55 19.62
N ALA A 52 5.14 16.31 20.63
CA ALA A 52 4.13 17.37 20.49
C ALA A 52 4.57 18.53 19.58
N ASP A 53 5.86 18.90 19.60
CA ASP A 53 6.44 19.93 18.74
C ASP A 53 6.43 19.54 17.26
N ALA A 54 6.72 18.27 16.96
CA ALA A 54 6.67 17.72 15.61
C ALA A 54 5.23 17.69 15.09
N LEU A 55 4.29 17.25 15.93
CA LEU A 55 2.86 17.23 15.60
C LEU A 55 2.32 18.65 15.34
N PHE A 56 2.67 19.61 16.19
CA PHE A 56 2.19 20.99 16.06
C PHE A 56 2.78 21.72 14.84
N SER A 57 4.07 21.54 14.57
CA SER A 57 4.70 22.18 13.41
C SER A 57 4.26 21.54 12.09
N GLY A 58 3.93 20.24 12.08
CA GLY A 58 3.55 19.50 10.88
C GLY A 58 4.70 19.29 9.89
N ASN A 59 5.93 19.69 10.24
CA ASN A 59 7.11 19.55 9.38
C ASN A 59 7.46 18.08 9.08
N ASP A 60 7.07 17.19 9.98
CA ASP A 60 7.30 15.74 9.85
C ASP A 60 6.12 15.00 9.24
N ASN A 61 5.04 15.70 8.84
CA ASN A 61 3.91 15.04 8.22
C ASN A 61 4.33 14.31 6.95
N TRP A 62 3.80 13.11 6.78
CA TRP A 62 3.89 12.35 5.55
C TRP A 62 2.63 12.53 4.72
N ARG A 63 2.67 11.97 3.53
CA ARG A 63 1.54 11.82 2.62
C ARG A 63 1.59 10.46 1.97
N VAL A 64 0.42 10.01 1.53
CA VAL A 64 0.30 8.88 0.62
C VAL A 64 0.70 9.35 -0.78
N PRO A 65 1.54 8.61 -1.51
CA PRO A 65 1.85 8.95 -2.91
C PRO A 65 0.61 8.92 -3.78
N ASN A 66 0.60 9.81 -4.78
CA ASN A 66 -0.32 9.69 -5.90
C ASN A 66 0.10 8.49 -6.77
N ASP A 67 -0.88 7.84 -7.39
CA ASP A 67 -0.63 6.71 -8.29
C ASP A 67 0.11 7.22 -9.54
N PRO A 68 1.37 6.80 -9.75
CA PRO A 68 2.14 7.33 -10.85
C PRO A 68 1.73 6.72 -12.20
N ALA A 69 0.94 5.64 -12.20
CA ALA A 69 0.41 4.97 -13.39
C ALA A 69 -0.89 5.62 -13.91
N GLN A 70 -1.55 6.47 -13.11
CA GLN A 70 -2.76 7.19 -13.51
C GLN A 70 -2.43 8.52 -14.20
N GLU A 71 -3.26 8.90 -15.17
CA GLU A 71 -3.22 10.24 -15.78
C GLU A 71 -3.65 11.30 -14.77
N ASP A 72 -4.70 11.00 -14.01
CA ASP A 72 -5.15 11.84 -12.89
C ASP A 72 -4.20 11.70 -11.70
N ARG A 73 -3.36 12.72 -11.53
CA ARG A 73 -2.40 12.82 -10.43
C ARG A 73 -3.03 13.13 -9.07
N SER A 74 -4.36 13.20 -8.96
CA SER A 74 -5.07 13.36 -7.67
C SER A 74 -5.44 12.03 -7.02
N VAL A 75 -5.33 10.91 -7.76
CA VAL A 75 -5.64 9.58 -7.23
C VAL A 75 -4.47 9.05 -6.43
N PHE A 76 -4.72 8.63 -5.19
CA PHE A 76 -3.70 7.97 -4.38
C PHE A 76 -3.38 6.57 -4.89
N GLN A 77 -2.11 6.18 -4.79
CA GLN A 77 -1.71 4.80 -5.05
C GLN A 77 -2.51 3.86 -4.12
N PRO A 78 -3.18 2.83 -4.65
CA PRO A 78 -3.92 1.89 -3.81
C PRO A 78 -2.96 1.08 -2.93
N PRO A 79 -3.38 0.65 -1.73
CA PRO A 79 -2.64 -0.37 -1.00
C PRO A 79 -2.57 -1.67 -1.81
N TYR A 80 -1.52 -2.46 -1.61
CA TYR A 80 -1.30 -3.68 -2.41
C TYR A 80 -0.94 -4.89 -1.56
N TYR A 81 -1.52 -6.04 -1.89
CA TYR A 81 -1.24 -7.29 -1.19
C TYR A 81 0.07 -7.90 -1.68
N LEU A 82 0.94 -8.20 -0.73
CA LEU A 82 2.25 -8.79 -0.97
C LEU A 82 2.53 -9.84 0.09
N THR A 83 3.13 -10.96 -0.33
CA THR A 83 3.80 -11.87 0.62
C THR A 83 5.21 -11.33 0.82
N LEU A 84 5.51 -10.80 1.99
CA LEU A 84 6.82 -10.25 2.30
C LEU A 84 7.24 -10.53 3.74
N LYS A 85 8.53 -10.42 4.00
CA LYS A 85 9.12 -10.48 5.34
C LYS A 85 9.60 -9.08 5.71
N MET A 86 8.90 -8.41 6.61
CA MET A 86 9.34 -7.13 7.18
C MET A 86 10.57 -7.35 8.08
N PRO A 87 11.43 -6.32 8.25
CA PRO A 87 12.50 -6.36 9.24
C PRO A 87 11.97 -6.77 10.62
N GLY A 88 12.65 -7.73 11.27
CA GLY A 88 12.27 -8.27 12.57
C GLY A 88 11.18 -9.34 12.57
N GLN A 89 10.59 -9.69 11.42
CA GLN A 89 9.76 -10.90 11.32
C GLN A 89 10.65 -12.14 11.15
N GLU A 90 10.19 -13.30 11.61
CA GLU A 90 10.89 -14.58 11.43
C GLU A 90 10.57 -15.21 10.06
N ALA A 91 9.31 -15.10 9.62
CA ALA A 91 8.81 -15.66 8.37
C ALA A 91 8.03 -14.62 7.54
N PRO A 92 7.90 -14.81 6.22
CA PRO A 92 7.04 -13.97 5.39
C PRO A 92 5.57 -14.07 5.79
N SER A 93 4.85 -12.96 5.69
CA SER A 93 3.40 -12.87 5.91
C SER A 93 2.71 -12.33 4.66
N PHE A 94 1.50 -12.81 4.39
CA PHE A 94 0.62 -12.18 3.40
C PHE A 94 0.09 -10.88 4.01
N SER A 95 0.50 -9.75 3.46
CA SER A 95 0.27 -8.44 4.05
C SER A 95 -0.29 -7.46 3.03
N LEU A 96 -1.16 -6.55 3.49
CA LEU A 96 -1.56 -5.39 2.70
C LEU A 96 -0.60 -4.23 2.99
N THR A 97 -0.10 -3.57 1.96
CA THR A 97 1.03 -2.65 2.09
C THR A 97 0.73 -1.26 1.53
N THR A 98 1.38 -0.24 2.06
CA THR A 98 1.34 1.12 1.52
C THR A 98 2.64 1.87 1.80
N PRO A 99 3.20 2.58 0.81
CA PRO A 99 4.32 3.48 1.03
C PRO A 99 3.86 4.85 1.56
N PHE A 100 4.82 5.59 2.12
CA PHE A 100 4.71 6.98 2.54
C PHE A 100 5.84 7.82 1.98
N MET A 101 5.53 9.08 1.75
CA MET A 101 6.45 10.11 1.29
C MET A 101 6.35 11.32 2.21
N PRO A 102 7.39 12.16 2.31
CA PRO A 102 7.29 13.39 3.08
C PRO A 102 6.25 14.32 2.45
N SER A 103 5.63 15.17 3.28
CA SER A 103 4.82 16.27 2.77
C SER A 103 5.66 17.24 1.94
N GLY A 104 5.01 17.93 0.99
CA GLY A 104 5.68 18.80 0.02
C GLY A 104 6.24 18.03 -1.18
N ASP A 105 7.27 18.61 -1.80
CA ASP A 105 7.68 18.22 -3.14
C ASP A 105 8.71 17.09 -3.19
N ARG A 106 9.31 16.72 -2.05
CA ARG A 106 10.31 15.64 -2.00
C ARG A 106 9.70 14.31 -2.46
N GLN A 107 10.31 13.69 -3.47
CA GLN A 107 9.79 12.47 -4.11
C GLN A 107 10.48 11.17 -3.62
N VAL A 108 10.94 11.11 -2.37
CA VAL A 108 11.63 9.95 -1.77
C VAL A 108 10.71 9.20 -0.80
N LEU A 109 10.97 7.92 -0.55
CA LEU A 109 10.27 7.15 0.47
C LEU A 109 10.69 7.60 1.88
N SER A 110 9.70 7.82 2.74
CA SER A 110 9.91 8.09 4.18
C SER A 110 9.37 6.99 5.07
N GLY A 111 8.43 6.19 4.58
CA GLY A 111 7.94 5.05 5.34
C GLY A 111 7.31 3.97 4.46
N PHE A 112 7.19 2.79 5.04
CA PHE A 112 6.53 1.64 4.44
C PHE A 112 5.73 0.91 5.53
N LEU A 113 4.42 0.81 5.35
CA LEU A 113 3.52 0.14 6.28
C LEU A 113 3.04 -1.17 5.67
N ALA A 114 3.08 -2.23 6.48
CA ALA A 114 2.48 -3.52 6.17
C ALA A 114 1.49 -3.89 7.29
N VAL A 115 0.34 -4.45 6.91
CA VAL A 115 -0.62 -5.05 7.84
C VAL A 115 -0.84 -6.52 7.49
N ASP A 116 -0.75 -7.41 8.47
CA ASP A 116 -0.99 -8.84 8.24
C ASP A 116 -2.43 -9.07 7.81
N ALA A 117 -2.58 -9.63 6.61
CA ALA A 117 -3.85 -9.71 5.90
C ALA A 117 -4.50 -11.08 5.96
N ASP A 118 -3.81 -12.11 6.45
CA ASP A 118 -4.37 -13.46 6.55
C ASP A 118 -5.19 -13.61 7.84
N ALA A 119 -6.49 -13.84 7.70
CA ALA A 119 -7.39 -14.05 8.83
C ALA A 119 -7.25 -15.45 9.46
N GLY A 120 -6.49 -16.36 8.85
CA GLY A 120 -6.34 -17.74 9.28
C GLY A 120 -7.47 -18.65 8.78
N SER A 121 -7.39 -19.93 9.12
CA SER A 121 -8.31 -20.98 8.64
C SER A 121 -9.21 -21.56 9.73
N GLN A 122 -9.10 -21.09 10.98
CA GLN A 122 -9.91 -21.59 12.07
C GLN A 122 -11.32 -20.98 12.00
N ALA A 123 -12.35 -21.84 12.06
CA ALA A 123 -13.74 -21.42 12.03
C ALA A 123 -14.03 -20.36 13.11
N GLY A 124 -14.56 -19.22 12.64
CA GLY A 124 -14.94 -18.07 13.44
C GLY A 124 -13.85 -17.43 14.30
N THR A 125 -12.58 -17.76 14.09
CA THR A 125 -11.46 -17.29 14.93
C THR A 125 -10.38 -16.68 14.04
N LYS A 126 -10.10 -15.39 14.23
CA LYS A 126 -9.03 -14.69 13.50
C LYS A 126 -7.67 -15.18 14.01
N ALA A 127 -6.70 -15.33 13.11
CA ALA A 127 -5.31 -15.54 13.49
C ALA A 127 -4.80 -14.41 14.40
N ASP A 128 -3.93 -14.74 15.36
CA ASP A 128 -3.40 -13.77 16.33
C ASP A 128 -2.68 -12.60 15.68
N THR A 129 -2.06 -12.84 14.53
CA THR A 129 -1.34 -11.80 13.77
C THR A 129 -2.26 -10.94 12.91
N TYR A 130 -3.50 -11.35 12.64
CA TYR A 130 -4.39 -10.66 11.71
C TYR A 130 -4.63 -9.19 12.11
N GLY A 131 -4.34 -8.27 11.19
CA GLY A 131 -4.47 -6.84 11.44
C GLY A 131 -3.30 -6.20 12.20
N THR A 132 -2.22 -6.95 12.45
CA THR A 132 -1.00 -6.38 13.05
C THR A 132 -0.33 -5.42 12.06
N LEU A 133 -0.23 -4.16 12.45
CA LEU A 133 0.42 -3.09 11.68
C LEU A 133 1.91 -3.03 12.02
N ARG A 134 2.77 -3.02 11.00
CA ARG A 134 4.22 -2.83 11.11
C ARG A 134 4.66 -1.68 10.22
N LEU A 135 5.14 -0.61 10.85
CA LEU A 135 5.64 0.57 10.15
C LEU A 135 7.17 0.54 10.13
N LEU A 136 7.75 0.57 8.95
CA LEU A 136 9.16 0.84 8.72
C LEU A 136 9.33 2.31 8.38
N GLU A 137 9.99 3.07 9.24
CA GLU A 137 10.37 4.46 9.01
C GLU A 137 11.80 4.52 8.45
N LEU A 138 11.98 5.27 7.37
CA LEU A 138 13.29 5.46 6.75
C LEU A 138 13.98 6.69 7.36
N PRO A 139 15.33 6.71 7.43
CA PRO A 139 16.08 7.89 7.83
C PRO A 139 15.72 9.13 7.00
N ARG A 140 15.79 10.32 7.59
CA ARG A 140 15.40 11.59 6.94
C ARG A 140 16.28 11.99 5.75
N ASP A 141 17.51 11.48 5.74
CA ASP A 141 18.53 11.59 4.70
C ASP A 141 18.47 10.44 3.69
N SER A 142 17.48 9.55 3.81
CA SER A 142 17.23 8.50 2.83
C SER A 142 17.00 9.06 1.43
N ASN A 143 17.65 8.43 0.45
CA ASN A 143 17.51 8.71 -0.97
C ASN A 143 16.77 7.59 -1.71
N VAL A 144 16.04 6.73 -0.98
CA VAL A 144 15.25 5.66 -1.60
C VAL A 144 14.15 6.31 -2.45
N LYS A 145 14.14 5.98 -3.74
CA LYS A 145 13.23 6.55 -4.74
C LYS A 145 11.77 6.26 -4.37
N GLY A 146 10.94 7.30 -4.36
CA GLY A 146 9.48 7.16 -4.23
C GLY A 146 8.83 6.74 -5.55
N PRO A 147 7.53 6.38 -5.52
CA PRO A 147 6.85 5.85 -6.70
C PRO A 147 6.91 6.72 -7.95
N GLY A 148 6.80 8.04 -7.80
CA GLY A 148 6.91 8.98 -8.91
C GLY A 148 8.29 8.97 -9.57
N GLN A 149 9.38 8.87 -8.79
CA GLN A 149 10.73 8.82 -9.34
C GLN A 149 10.99 7.52 -10.11
N VAL A 150 10.57 6.38 -9.55
CA VAL A 150 10.71 5.09 -10.24
C VAL A 150 9.89 5.06 -11.53
N GLN A 151 8.69 5.65 -11.53
CA GLN A 151 7.91 5.76 -12.75
C GLN A 151 8.59 6.64 -13.81
N ASN A 152 9.26 7.72 -13.40
CA ASN A 152 10.04 8.55 -14.32
C ASN A 152 11.25 7.78 -14.89
N ASP A 153 11.92 6.97 -14.08
CA ASP A 153 12.98 6.08 -14.57
C ASP A 153 12.43 5.10 -15.61
N ILE A 154 11.25 4.51 -15.40
CA ILE A 154 10.60 3.62 -16.37
C ILE A 154 10.30 4.37 -17.67
N ASN A 155 9.70 5.56 -17.59
CA ASN A 155 9.34 6.35 -18.77
C ASN A 155 10.55 6.86 -19.57
N SER A 156 11.69 7.09 -18.89
CA SER A 156 12.94 7.57 -19.50
C SER A 156 13.97 6.48 -19.74
N SER A 157 13.63 5.21 -19.48
CA SER A 157 14.58 4.10 -19.55
C SER A 157 15.11 3.90 -20.97
N ASN A 158 16.43 3.93 -21.09
CA ASN A 158 17.17 3.57 -22.30
C ASN A 158 17.52 2.07 -22.37
N THR A 159 16.95 1.26 -21.48
CA THR A 159 17.19 -0.19 -21.47
C THR A 159 16.30 -0.86 -22.50
N SER A 160 16.89 -1.77 -23.28
CA SER A 160 16.16 -2.65 -24.20
C SER A 160 15.98 -4.04 -23.59
N SER A 161 14.87 -4.71 -23.91
CA SER A 161 14.64 -6.09 -23.45
C SER A 161 15.50 -7.06 -24.27
N PRO A 162 16.09 -8.11 -23.66
CA PRO A 162 16.76 -9.17 -24.42
C PRO A 162 15.86 -9.87 -25.44
N GLY A 163 14.55 -9.97 -25.16
CA GLY A 163 13.56 -10.56 -26.06
C GLY A 163 12.98 -9.57 -27.07
N PHE A 164 13.26 -8.27 -26.93
CA PHE A 164 12.81 -7.23 -27.84
C PHE A 164 13.83 -6.08 -27.84
N SER A 165 14.87 -6.23 -28.64
CA SER A 165 16.05 -5.34 -28.65
C SER A 165 15.92 -4.16 -29.61
N THR A 166 14.85 -4.09 -30.40
CA THR A 166 14.67 -3.11 -31.49
C THR A 166 14.63 -1.67 -30.97
N PHE A 167 14.03 -1.44 -29.81
CA PHE A 167 13.88 -0.11 -29.21
C PHE A 167 14.10 -0.16 -27.69
N PRO A 168 14.65 0.91 -27.10
CA PRO A 168 14.63 1.09 -25.65
C PRO A 168 13.19 1.25 -25.15
N LEU A 169 12.98 0.97 -23.86
CA LEU A 169 11.65 1.02 -23.22
C LEU A 169 10.95 2.38 -23.42
N SER A 170 11.67 3.49 -23.30
CA SER A 170 11.11 4.84 -23.50
C SER A 170 10.49 5.03 -24.90
N VAL A 171 11.20 4.60 -25.95
CA VAL A 171 10.73 4.67 -27.35
C VAL A 171 9.56 3.72 -27.57
N TYR A 172 9.63 2.50 -27.02
CA TYR A 172 8.52 1.55 -27.09
C TYR A 172 7.24 2.13 -26.47
N LEU A 173 7.31 2.70 -25.28
CA LEU A 173 6.17 3.31 -24.60
C LEU A 173 5.59 4.48 -25.40
N ASN A 174 6.44 5.35 -25.95
CA ASN A 174 6.00 6.51 -26.74
C ASN A 174 5.28 6.09 -28.03
N ASN A 175 5.83 5.14 -28.78
CA ASN A 175 5.22 4.66 -30.03
C ASN A 175 3.84 4.03 -29.79
N ASN A 176 3.71 3.22 -28.73
CA ASN A 176 2.45 2.55 -28.41
C ASN A 176 1.37 3.52 -27.88
N ARG A 177 1.76 4.67 -27.32
CA ARG A 177 0.78 5.71 -26.94
C ARG A 177 0.24 6.49 -28.14
N GLN A 178 0.99 6.58 -29.25
CA GLN A 178 0.61 7.39 -30.42
C GLN A 178 -0.27 6.65 -31.44
N GLN A 179 -0.19 5.33 -31.52
CA GLN A 179 -0.85 4.53 -32.57
C GLN A 179 -2.28 4.09 -32.23
N GLY A 180 -3.01 4.88 -31.42
CA GLY A 180 -4.37 4.54 -30.96
C GLY A 180 -4.44 3.39 -29.96
N SER A 181 -3.29 2.92 -29.44
CA SER A 181 -3.21 1.93 -28.38
C SER A 181 -3.11 2.60 -27.00
N ARG A 182 -3.64 1.94 -25.97
CA ARG A 182 -3.55 2.41 -24.58
C ARG A 182 -2.53 1.55 -23.83
N VAL A 183 -1.45 2.18 -23.38
CA VAL A 183 -0.47 1.53 -22.51
C VAL A 183 -1.00 1.55 -21.08
N THR A 184 -1.30 0.38 -20.53
CA THR A 184 -1.65 0.21 -19.12
C THR A 184 -0.40 -0.18 -18.35
N LEU A 185 0.07 0.71 -17.48
CA LEU A 185 1.16 0.40 -16.55
C LEU A 185 0.60 -0.34 -15.35
N GLY A 186 1.30 -1.40 -14.91
CA GLY A 186 0.96 -2.10 -13.67
C GLY A 186 1.30 -1.26 -12.43
N ASN A 187 0.92 -1.77 -11.27
CA ASN A 187 1.23 -1.12 -10.00
C ASN A 187 2.72 -1.22 -9.68
N LEU A 188 3.28 -0.13 -9.15
CA LEU A 188 4.64 -0.17 -8.61
C LEU A 188 4.64 -0.88 -7.25
N LEU A 189 5.43 -1.94 -7.14
CA LEU A 189 5.62 -2.70 -5.91
C LEU A 189 6.85 -2.17 -5.16
N THR A 190 6.67 -1.83 -3.89
CA THR A 190 7.77 -1.48 -2.98
C THR A 190 8.01 -2.66 -2.05
N LEU A 191 9.25 -3.14 -1.99
CA LEU A 191 9.65 -4.28 -1.16
C LEU A 191 10.76 -3.84 -0.19
N PRO A 192 10.59 -3.99 1.13
CA PRO A 192 11.68 -3.81 2.07
C PRO A 192 12.63 -5.01 1.95
N VAL A 193 13.77 -4.81 1.32
CA VAL A 193 14.85 -5.80 1.24
C VAL A 193 15.98 -5.40 2.16
N GLY A 194 16.45 -6.34 2.99
CA GLY A 194 17.48 -6.13 4.00
C GLY A 194 17.71 -7.40 4.81
#